data_AF-A0AA86RG75-F1
#
_entry.id   AF-A0AA86RG75-F1
#
_cell.length_a   1.000
_cell.length_b   1.000
_cell.length_c   1.000
_cell.angle_alpha   90.00
_cell.angle_beta   90.00
_cell.angle_gamma   90.00
#
_symmetry.space_group_name_H-M   'P 1'
#
loop_
_entity.id
_entity.type
_entity.pdbx_description
1 polymer ?
#
loop_
_entity_poly.entity_id
_entity_poly.type
_entity_poly.pdbx_seq_one_letter_code
_entity_poly.pdbx_strand_id
1 'polypeptide(L)'
;MFQKIGLVINKDKCEGTDPSSGNTTGVIEFLGQNIGINSEPIAVQIQKQLQTRIKALQKYDIPKFYQYLIFKQCIIPSANYGPFLEASITETQLADAKDKYDYIDIMLAEAMEEILESDLPTKDLLDVMLLSKDDGGLDLITPGAYFDLMIQNRNMAFQDPTKVNKEMRDFFSKTDAISSILNNTPLT
;
A
#
# COMPACT_ATOMS: atom_id res chain seq x y z
N MET A 1 -22.12 27.06 15.42
CA MET A 1 -22.86 26.35 14.34
C MET A 1 -23.25 24.93 14.76
N PHE A 2 -22.34 24.12 15.32
CA PHE A 2 -22.63 22.75 15.81
C PHE A 2 -23.63 22.65 16.98
N GLN A 3 -23.62 23.59 17.92
CA GLN A 3 -24.59 23.61 19.02
C GLN A 3 -26.05 23.76 18.55
N LYS A 4 -26.29 24.35 17.37
CA LYS A 4 -27.64 24.50 16.80
C LYS A 4 -28.25 23.17 16.33
N ILE A 5 -27.42 22.14 16.15
CA ILE A 5 -27.84 20.77 15.82
C ILE A 5 -27.60 19.79 16.98
N GLY A 6 -27.39 20.32 18.20
CA GLY A 6 -27.22 19.50 19.40
C GLY A 6 -25.85 18.81 19.54
N LEU A 7 -24.83 19.21 18.76
CA LEU A 7 -23.49 18.65 18.85
C LEU A 7 -22.54 19.57 19.63
N VAL A 8 -21.66 18.95 20.43
CA VAL A 8 -20.60 19.63 21.20
C VAL A 8 -19.24 19.17 20.66
N ILE A 9 -18.36 20.14 20.41
CA ILE A 9 -16.98 19.88 19.97
C ILE A 9 -16.15 19.40 21.17
N ASN A 10 -15.47 18.28 21.02
CA ASN A 10 -14.44 17.86 21.97
C ASN A 10 -13.14 18.64 21.68
N LYS A 11 -12.91 19.71 22.44
CA LYS A 11 -11.75 20.60 22.23
C LYS A 11 -10.41 19.87 22.39
N ASP A 12 -10.36 18.83 23.21
CA ASP A 12 -9.13 18.09 23.49
C ASP A 12 -8.70 17.20 22.32
N LYS A 13 -9.63 16.92 21.37
CA LYS A 13 -9.36 16.15 20.15
C LYS A 13 -9.29 17.01 18.90
N CYS A 14 -9.51 18.32 19.02
CA CYS A 14 -9.56 19.22 17.88
C CYS A 14 -8.26 20.01 17.82
N GLU A 15 -7.39 19.62 16.90
CA GLU A 15 -6.13 20.30 16.62
C GLU A 15 -6.17 20.93 15.24
N GLY A 16 -5.58 22.11 15.11
CA GLY A 16 -5.34 22.75 13.82
C GLY A 16 -3.94 22.41 13.29
N THR A 17 -3.77 22.52 11.99
CA THR A 17 -2.46 22.42 11.31
C THR A 17 -1.76 23.79 11.19
N ASP A 18 -2.44 24.88 11.55
CA ASP A 18 -1.90 26.24 11.50
C ASP A 18 -1.03 26.51 12.75
N PRO A 19 0.20 27.05 12.62
CA PRO A 19 1.03 27.42 13.77
C PRO A 19 0.32 28.34 14.79
N SER A 20 -0.63 29.14 14.35
CA SER A 20 -1.44 30.02 15.20
C SER A 20 -2.48 29.28 16.05
N SER A 21 -2.74 27.99 15.78
CA SER A 21 -3.64 27.14 16.57
C SER A 21 -2.96 26.51 17.79
N GLY A 22 -1.71 26.88 18.10
CA GLY A 22 -0.94 26.32 19.21
C GLY A 22 -0.26 24.97 18.90
N ASN A 23 -0.47 24.43 17.69
CA ASN A 23 0.27 23.27 17.21
C ASN A 23 1.58 23.73 16.56
N THR A 24 2.69 23.51 17.25
CA THR A 24 4.03 23.95 16.79
C THR A 24 4.65 23.04 15.73
N THR A 25 4.14 21.81 15.57
CA THR A 25 4.65 20.88 14.55
C THR A 25 3.95 21.08 13.20
N GLY A 26 2.74 21.64 13.20
CA GLY A 26 1.89 21.74 12.01
C GLY A 26 1.44 20.39 11.47
N VAL A 27 1.55 19.33 12.28
CA VAL A 27 1.19 17.94 11.95
C VAL A 27 0.02 17.53 12.84
N ILE A 28 -1.00 16.91 12.25
CA ILE A 28 -2.13 16.30 12.97
C ILE A 28 -2.26 14.83 12.58
N GLU A 29 -2.88 14.02 13.45
CA GLU A 29 -3.28 12.66 13.09
C GLU A 29 -4.70 12.66 12.49
N PHE A 30 -4.85 12.23 11.25
CA PHE A 30 -6.14 12.03 10.60
C PHE A 30 -6.23 10.63 10.02
N LEU A 31 -7.25 9.88 10.42
CA LEU A 31 -7.45 8.47 10.02
C LEU A 31 -6.21 7.58 10.26
N GLY A 32 -5.49 7.80 11.36
CA GLY A 32 -4.29 7.03 11.69
C GLY A 32 -3.01 7.53 11.02
N GLN A 33 -3.03 8.69 10.36
CA GLN A 33 -1.92 9.21 9.57
C GLN A 33 -1.51 10.61 10.00
N ASN A 34 -0.20 10.84 10.04
CA ASN A 34 0.35 12.16 10.26
C ASN A 34 0.23 13.00 8.99
N ILE A 35 -0.59 14.04 9.02
CA ILE A 35 -0.79 14.99 7.91
C ILE A 35 -0.21 16.35 8.33
N GLY A 36 0.70 16.91 7.53
CA GLY A 36 1.27 18.23 7.77
C GLY A 36 2.41 18.56 6.81
N ILE A 37 2.99 19.75 6.95
CA ILE A 37 4.05 20.27 6.04
C ILE A 37 5.34 19.41 6.09
N ASN A 38 5.57 18.70 7.20
CA ASN A 38 6.75 17.85 7.43
C ASN A 38 6.39 16.38 7.71
N SER A 39 5.26 15.88 7.20
CA SER A 39 4.89 14.47 7.41
C SER A 39 5.85 13.53 6.67
N GLU A 40 6.32 12.48 7.35
CA GLU A 40 7.02 11.37 6.70
C GLU A 40 6.11 10.68 5.65
N PRO A 41 6.68 10.06 4.60
CA PRO A 41 5.91 9.24 3.68
C PRO A 41 5.14 8.14 4.42
N ILE A 42 3.90 7.88 3.99
CA ILE A 42 3.01 6.91 4.64
C ILE A 42 3.60 5.50 4.58
N ALA A 43 4.40 5.22 3.55
CA ALA A 43 5.15 3.98 3.39
C ALA A 43 5.94 3.58 4.66
N VAL A 44 6.55 4.54 5.37
CA VAL A 44 7.35 4.25 6.59
C VAL A 44 6.47 3.69 7.71
N GLN A 45 5.27 4.24 7.88
CA GLN A 45 4.33 3.76 8.88
C GLN A 45 3.78 2.37 8.49
N ILE A 46 3.46 2.17 7.20
CA ILE A 46 2.99 0.89 6.68
C ILE A 46 4.03 -0.21 6.88
N GLN A 47 5.32 0.08 6.62
CA GLN A 47 6.41 -0.86 6.86
C GLN A 47 6.42 -1.35 8.32
N LYS A 48 6.37 -0.43 9.29
CA LYS A 48 6.34 -0.77 10.73
C LYS A 48 5.11 -1.63 11.10
N GLN A 49 3.95 -1.30 10.54
CA GLN A 49 2.72 -2.06 10.77
C GLN A 49 2.80 -3.47 10.16
N LEU A 50 3.29 -3.60 8.93
CA LEU A 50 3.48 -4.88 8.26
C LEU A 50 4.45 -5.78 9.02
N GLN A 51 5.61 -5.26 9.42
CA GLN A 51 6.57 -6.02 10.24
C GLN A 51 5.92 -6.55 11.52
N THR A 52 5.10 -5.73 12.18
CA THR A 52 4.38 -6.15 13.40
C THR A 52 3.36 -7.24 13.08
N ARG A 53 2.58 -7.09 12.00
CA ARG A 53 1.56 -8.07 11.58
C ARG A 53 2.17 -9.40 11.14
N ILE A 54 3.27 -9.36 10.38
CA ILE A 54 4.03 -10.53 9.93
C ILE A 54 4.59 -11.29 11.13
N LYS A 55 5.28 -10.61 12.04
CA LYS A 55 5.79 -11.20 13.28
C LYS A 55 4.67 -11.81 14.13
N ALA A 56 3.53 -11.13 14.22
CA ALA A 56 2.37 -11.66 14.93
C ALA A 56 1.87 -12.95 14.28
N LEU A 57 1.72 -12.98 12.94
CA LEU A 57 1.30 -14.17 12.19
C LEU A 57 2.22 -15.36 12.45
N GLN A 58 3.54 -15.13 12.36
CA GLN A 58 4.57 -16.16 12.54
C GLN A 58 4.66 -16.68 13.98
N LYS A 59 4.23 -15.88 14.97
CA LYS A 59 4.23 -16.28 16.38
C LYS A 59 3.14 -17.32 16.70
N TYR A 60 2.05 -17.35 15.94
CA TYR A 60 0.96 -18.28 16.21
C TYR A 60 1.26 -19.66 15.60
N ASP A 61 1.09 -20.70 16.42
CA ASP A 61 1.19 -22.09 15.96
C ASP A 61 -0.09 -22.50 15.23
N ILE A 62 -0.26 -21.94 14.02
CA ILE A 62 -1.33 -22.30 13.10
C ILE A 62 -0.74 -22.95 11.84
N PRO A 63 -1.45 -23.89 11.20
CA PRO A 63 -0.97 -24.52 9.97
C PRO A 63 -0.58 -23.49 8.90
N LYS A 64 0.53 -23.75 8.18
CA LYS A 64 1.07 -22.85 7.15
C LYS A 64 0.05 -22.42 6.10
N PHE A 65 -0.87 -23.31 5.73
CA PHE A 65 -1.98 -22.96 4.84
C PHE A 65 -2.84 -21.79 5.37
N TYR A 66 -3.16 -21.78 6.66
CA TYR A 66 -3.89 -20.66 7.28
C TYR A 66 -3.02 -19.41 7.39
N GLN A 67 -1.71 -19.56 7.63
CA GLN A 67 -0.79 -18.42 7.59
C GLN A 67 -0.81 -17.77 6.20
N TYR A 68 -0.69 -18.57 5.14
CA TYR A 68 -0.79 -18.12 3.76
C TYR A 68 -2.11 -17.40 3.47
N LEU A 69 -3.25 -17.97 3.88
CA LEU A 69 -4.56 -17.32 3.69
C LEU A 69 -4.65 -15.97 4.39
N ILE A 70 -4.24 -15.89 5.66
CA ILE A 70 -4.25 -14.63 6.43
C ILE A 70 -3.28 -13.63 5.80
N PHE A 71 -2.10 -14.07 5.39
CA PHE A 71 -1.11 -13.23 4.76
C PHE A 71 -1.65 -12.61 3.46
N LYS A 72 -2.21 -13.44 2.58
CA LYS A 72 -2.80 -13.04 1.29
C LYS A 72 -4.04 -12.17 1.45
N GLN A 73 -4.95 -12.49 2.38
CA GLN A 73 -6.26 -11.83 2.47
C GLN A 73 -6.29 -10.64 3.42
N CYS A 74 -5.40 -10.60 4.40
CA CYS A 74 -5.42 -9.57 5.44
C CYS A 74 -4.16 -8.71 5.43
N ILE A 75 -2.97 -9.32 5.38
CA ILE A 75 -1.72 -8.57 5.55
C ILE A 75 -1.38 -7.78 4.30
N ILE A 76 -1.29 -8.40 3.12
CA ILE A 76 -0.98 -7.69 1.86
C ILE A 76 -2.00 -6.56 1.60
N PRO A 77 -3.33 -6.80 1.62
CA PRO A 77 -4.29 -5.75 1.29
C PRO A 77 -4.28 -4.59 2.29
N SER A 78 -3.84 -4.82 3.53
CA SER A 78 -3.73 -3.77 4.54
C SER A 78 -2.67 -2.70 4.24
N ALA A 79 -1.83 -2.89 3.23
CA ALA A 79 -0.84 -1.90 2.77
C ALA A 79 -1.26 -1.17 1.48
N ASN A 80 -2.21 -1.73 0.72
CA ASN A 80 -2.59 -1.23 -0.60
C ASN A 80 -3.27 0.14 -0.59
N TYR A 81 -3.74 0.60 0.58
CA TYR A 81 -4.28 1.95 0.70
C TYR A 81 -3.19 3.03 0.63
N GLY A 82 -1.95 2.69 0.99
CA GLY A 82 -0.85 3.64 1.21
C GLY A 82 -0.61 4.59 0.05
N PRO A 83 -0.34 4.05 -1.17
CA PRO A 83 -0.08 4.88 -2.34
C PRO A 83 -1.19 5.90 -2.64
N PHE A 84 -2.46 5.56 -2.40
CA PHE A 84 -3.58 6.48 -2.60
C PHE A 84 -3.56 7.70 -1.68
N LEU A 85 -2.86 7.62 -0.54
CA LEU A 85 -2.84 8.66 0.47
C LEU A 85 -1.58 9.53 0.42
N GLU A 86 -0.63 9.23 -0.47
CA GLU A 86 0.56 10.06 -0.75
C GLU A 86 0.22 11.35 -1.54
N ALA A 87 -0.88 12.02 -1.19
CA ALA A 87 -1.45 13.13 -1.96
C ALA A 87 -0.73 14.47 -1.74
N SER A 88 0.01 14.59 -0.65
CA SER A 88 0.65 15.83 -0.19
C SER A 88 2.16 15.88 -0.44
N ILE A 89 2.72 14.90 -1.15
CA ILE A 89 4.16 14.82 -1.42
C ILE A 89 4.54 15.43 -2.77
N THR A 90 5.72 16.04 -2.85
CA THR A 90 6.30 16.59 -4.09
C THR A 90 6.74 15.48 -5.06
N GLU A 91 6.98 15.81 -6.33
CA GLU A 91 7.49 14.84 -7.32
C GLU A 91 8.79 14.15 -6.86
N THR A 92 9.71 14.91 -6.25
CA THR A 92 10.95 14.35 -5.70
C THR A 92 10.69 13.37 -4.55
N GLN A 93 9.69 13.65 -3.72
CA GLN A 93 9.28 12.74 -2.64
C GLN A 93 8.49 11.53 -3.16
N LEU A 94 7.90 11.60 -4.36
CA LEU A 94 7.17 10.50 -4.97
C LEU A 94 8.10 9.34 -5.34
N ALA A 95 9.29 9.64 -5.88
CA ALA A 95 10.32 8.63 -6.15
C ALA A 95 10.81 7.97 -4.85
N ASP A 96 11.10 8.78 -3.83
CA ASP A 96 11.51 8.30 -2.50
C ASP A 96 10.39 7.49 -1.80
N ALA A 97 9.11 7.78 -2.09
CA ALA A 97 8.00 6.96 -1.64
C ALA A 97 7.92 5.63 -2.41
N LYS A 98 8.10 5.64 -3.74
CA LYS A 98 8.11 4.43 -4.57
C LYS A 98 9.14 3.42 -4.07
N ASP A 99 10.38 3.86 -3.82
CA ASP A 99 11.45 2.99 -3.30
C ASP A 99 11.06 2.32 -1.97
N LYS A 100 10.33 3.03 -1.10
CA LYS A 100 9.83 2.49 0.16
C LYS A 100 8.71 1.47 -0.03
N TYR A 101 7.86 1.64 -1.04
CA TYR A 101 6.84 0.65 -1.39
C TYR A 101 7.44 -0.57 -2.09
N ASP A 102 8.50 -0.39 -2.89
CA ASP A 102 9.24 -1.52 -3.46
C ASP A 102 9.93 -2.34 -2.37
N TYR A 103 10.46 -1.68 -1.35
CA TYR A 103 10.97 -2.40 -0.17
C TYR A 103 9.86 -3.13 0.60
N ILE A 104 8.63 -2.60 0.63
CA ILE A 104 7.48 -3.33 1.19
C ILE A 104 7.24 -4.62 0.41
N ASP A 105 7.29 -4.58 -0.91
CA ASP A 105 7.07 -5.76 -1.75
C ASP A 105 8.12 -6.84 -1.52
N ILE A 106 9.40 -6.45 -1.37
CA ILE A 106 10.49 -7.36 -0.99
C ILE A 106 10.20 -8.00 0.37
N MET A 107 9.85 -7.21 1.38
CA MET A 107 9.50 -7.73 2.71
C MET A 107 8.30 -8.68 2.69
N LEU A 108 7.32 -8.42 1.82
CA LEU A 108 6.18 -9.33 1.63
C LEU A 108 6.61 -10.63 0.95
N ALA A 109 7.52 -10.58 -0.02
CA ALA A 109 8.08 -11.77 -0.65
C ALA A 109 8.90 -12.60 0.33
N GLU A 110 9.77 -11.99 1.14
CA GLU A 110 10.54 -12.67 2.20
C GLU A 110 9.59 -13.35 3.21
N ALA A 111 8.52 -12.67 3.63
CA ALA A 111 7.52 -13.28 4.51
C ALA A 111 6.78 -14.45 3.86
N MET A 112 6.48 -14.36 2.56
CA MET A 112 5.88 -15.45 1.79
C MET A 112 6.83 -16.65 1.68
N GLU A 113 8.13 -16.41 1.50
CA GLU A 113 9.18 -17.42 1.44
C GLU A 113 9.17 -18.27 2.72
N GLU A 114 9.13 -17.61 3.88
CA GLU A 114 9.06 -18.28 5.19
C GLU A 114 7.73 -19.02 5.44
N ILE A 115 6.61 -18.49 4.93
CA ILE A 115 5.29 -19.12 5.07
C ILE A 115 5.20 -20.38 4.20
N LEU A 116 5.71 -20.31 2.97
CA LEU A 116 5.65 -21.43 2.01
C LEU A 116 6.82 -22.40 2.13
N GLU A 117 7.86 -22.05 2.90
CA GLU A 117 9.11 -22.81 2.99
C GLU A 117 9.71 -23.03 1.58
N SER A 118 9.71 -21.95 0.80
CA SER A 118 10.14 -21.93 -0.59
C SER A 118 11.64 -21.69 -0.70
N ASP A 119 12.33 -22.42 -1.57
CA ASP A 119 13.75 -22.18 -1.91
C ASP A 119 13.94 -21.18 -3.06
N LEU A 120 12.85 -20.62 -3.60
CA LEU A 120 12.91 -19.62 -4.67
C LEU A 120 13.57 -18.33 -4.16
N PRO A 121 14.47 -17.70 -4.96
CA PRO A 121 14.94 -16.36 -4.67
C PRO A 121 13.79 -15.38 -4.47
N THR A 122 13.93 -14.43 -3.54
CA THR A 122 12.89 -13.44 -3.19
C THR A 122 12.33 -12.70 -4.42
N LYS A 123 13.17 -12.39 -5.41
CA LYS A 123 12.75 -11.76 -6.66
C LYS A 123 11.81 -12.65 -7.48
N ASP A 124 12.17 -13.92 -7.65
CA ASP A 124 11.37 -14.87 -8.41
C ASP A 124 10.04 -15.17 -7.69
N LEU A 125 10.07 -15.21 -6.35
CA LEU A 125 8.86 -15.34 -5.55
C LEU A 125 7.95 -14.12 -5.67
N LEU A 126 8.51 -12.91 -5.70
CA LEU A 126 7.76 -11.69 -5.98
C LEU A 126 7.11 -11.76 -7.37
N ASP A 127 7.83 -12.23 -8.39
CA ASP A 127 7.28 -12.40 -9.74
C ASP A 127 6.10 -13.39 -9.73
N VAL A 128 6.22 -14.53 -9.04
CA VAL A 128 5.13 -15.51 -8.86
C VAL A 128 3.94 -14.90 -8.10
N MET A 129 4.20 -14.06 -7.08
CA MET A 129 3.16 -13.36 -6.33
C MET A 129 2.33 -12.45 -7.24
N LEU A 130 2.97 -11.75 -8.18
CA LEU A 130 2.34 -10.77 -9.06
C LEU A 130 1.71 -11.39 -10.32
N LEU A 131 2.23 -12.53 -10.78
CA LEU A 131 1.79 -13.20 -11.99
C LEU A 131 0.31 -13.65 -11.91
N SER A 132 -0.39 -13.64 -13.06
CA SER A 132 -1.79 -14.08 -13.16
C SER A 132 -1.97 -15.53 -12.71
N LYS A 133 -3.16 -15.85 -12.16
CA LYS A 133 -3.55 -17.23 -11.80
C LYS A 133 -3.56 -18.16 -13.00
N ASP A 134 -3.94 -17.64 -14.17
CA ASP A 134 -4.02 -18.43 -15.41
C ASP A 134 -2.63 -18.83 -15.90
N ASP A 135 -1.60 -18.06 -15.55
CA ASP A 135 -0.19 -18.33 -15.84
C ASP A 135 0.52 -19.07 -14.68
N GLY A 136 -0.22 -19.51 -13.66
CA GLY A 136 0.32 -20.23 -12.49
C GLY A 136 0.82 -19.36 -11.35
N GLY A 137 0.57 -18.04 -11.40
CA GLY A 137 0.87 -17.09 -10.34
C GLY A 137 -0.22 -16.96 -9.27
N LEU A 138 -0.03 -16.01 -8.35
CA LEU A 138 -0.94 -15.77 -7.23
C LEU A 138 -1.88 -14.57 -7.42
N ASP A 139 -1.60 -13.73 -8.41
CA ASP A 139 -2.37 -12.54 -8.79
C ASP A 139 -2.61 -11.64 -7.58
N LEU A 140 -1.51 -11.30 -6.90
CA LEU A 140 -1.52 -10.44 -5.72
C LEU A 140 -1.28 -9.00 -6.14
N ILE A 141 -2.08 -8.11 -5.56
CA ILE A 141 -1.89 -6.68 -5.67
C ILE A 141 -1.01 -6.24 -4.49
N THR A 142 0.20 -5.78 -4.78
CA THR A 142 1.14 -5.26 -3.78
C THR A 142 1.36 -3.76 -4.00
N PRO A 143 1.69 -2.99 -2.95
CA PRO A 143 1.72 -1.54 -3.05
C PRO A 143 2.90 -1.00 -3.87
N GLY A 144 4.04 -1.70 -3.96
CA GLY A 144 5.19 -1.28 -4.77
C GLY A 144 4.97 -1.48 -6.26
N ALA A 145 4.64 -2.71 -6.67
CA ALA A 145 4.41 -3.09 -8.06
C ALA A 145 3.24 -2.32 -8.69
N TYR A 146 2.21 -2.02 -7.90
CA TYR A 146 1.02 -1.27 -8.36
C TYR A 146 1.07 0.22 -8.00
N PHE A 147 2.17 0.73 -7.46
CA PHE A 147 2.27 2.11 -6.97
C PHE A 147 1.85 3.13 -8.03
N ASP A 148 2.46 3.07 -9.23
CA ASP A 148 2.21 4.04 -10.29
C ASP A 148 0.75 4.02 -10.74
N LEU A 149 0.17 2.82 -10.85
CA LEU A 149 -1.24 2.65 -11.19
C LEU A 149 -2.15 3.26 -10.11
N MET A 150 -1.85 3.04 -8.83
CA MET A 150 -2.64 3.60 -7.72
C MET A 150 -2.55 5.13 -7.68
N ILE A 151 -1.34 5.69 -7.89
CA ILE A 151 -1.12 7.14 -7.96
C ILE A 151 -1.84 7.76 -9.16
N GLN A 152 -1.77 7.13 -10.34
CA GLN A 152 -2.48 7.57 -11.53
C GLN A 152 -3.99 7.60 -11.29
N ASN A 153 -4.56 6.51 -10.78
CA ASN A 153 -6.00 6.42 -10.47
C ASN A 153 -6.44 7.45 -9.43
N ARG A 154 -5.63 7.68 -8.40
CA ARG A 154 -5.87 8.74 -7.42
C ARG A 154 -5.93 10.11 -8.09
N ASN A 155 -4.92 10.44 -8.90
CA ASN A 155 -4.84 11.74 -9.59
C ASN A 155 -6.04 11.92 -10.54
N MET A 156 -6.45 10.86 -11.24
CA MET A 156 -7.66 10.86 -12.06
C MET A 156 -8.93 11.04 -11.23
N ALA A 157 -9.05 10.41 -10.07
CA ALA A 157 -10.19 10.55 -9.18
C ALA A 157 -10.36 12.00 -8.69
N PHE A 158 -9.26 12.70 -8.44
CA PHE A 158 -9.28 14.13 -8.09
C PHE A 158 -9.71 15.03 -9.26
N GLN A 159 -9.42 14.64 -10.50
CA GLN A 159 -9.77 15.41 -11.69
C GLN A 159 -11.21 15.13 -12.18
N ASP A 160 -11.63 13.87 -12.15
CA ASP A 160 -12.94 13.40 -12.60
C ASP A 160 -13.33 12.09 -11.89
N PRO A 161 -14.10 12.17 -10.79
CA PRO A 161 -14.49 11.01 -10.00
C PRO A 161 -15.28 9.94 -10.78
N THR A 162 -15.87 10.29 -11.93
CA THR A 162 -16.69 9.38 -12.73
C THR A 162 -15.87 8.41 -13.60
N LYS A 163 -14.57 8.67 -13.80
CA LYS A 163 -13.70 7.87 -14.68
C LYS A 163 -12.90 6.76 -13.99
N VAL A 164 -12.78 6.79 -12.67
CA VAL A 164 -11.93 5.90 -11.85
C VAL A 164 -12.25 4.42 -12.04
N ASN A 165 -13.52 4.07 -12.26
CA ASN A 165 -13.95 2.67 -12.36
C ASN A 165 -13.68 2.01 -13.71
N LYS A 166 -13.41 2.79 -14.78
CA LYS A 166 -13.24 2.22 -16.12
C LYS A 166 -11.80 1.74 -16.34
N GLU A 167 -10.81 2.54 -15.97
CA GLU A 167 -9.41 2.21 -16.22
C GLU A 167 -8.83 1.16 -15.26
N MET A 168 -9.26 1.12 -13.99
CA MET A 168 -8.93 -0.01 -13.11
C MET A 168 -9.45 -1.34 -13.66
N ARG A 169 -10.71 -1.38 -14.14
CA ARG A 169 -11.26 -2.59 -14.77
C ARG A 169 -10.49 -2.97 -16.03
N ASP A 170 -10.14 -1.98 -16.84
CA ASP A 170 -9.38 -2.22 -18.08
C ASP A 170 -7.95 -2.71 -17.76
N PHE A 171 -7.29 -2.23 -16.71
CA PHE A 171 -5.97 -2.72 -16.27
C PHE A 171 -6.06 -4.15 -15.70
N PHE A 172 -7.00 -4.45 -14.81
CA PHE A 172 -7.21 -5.80 -14.28
C PHE A 172 -7.70 -6.79 -15.34
N SER A 173 -8.30 -6.31 -16.43
CA SER A 173 -8.61 -7.11 -17.62
C SER A 173 -7.41 -7.28 -18.57
N LYS A 174 -6.37 -6.46 -18.42
CA LYS A 174 -5.13 -6.48 -19.20
C LYS A 174 -3.95 -7.09 -18.45
N THR A 175 -4.11 -7.48 -17.18
CA THR A 175 -3.13 -8.30 -16.44
C THR A 175 -2.93 -9.68 -17.07
N ASP A 176 -3.80 -10.11 -17.99
CA ASP A 176 -3.55 -11.21 -18.94
C ASP A 176 -2.36 -10.92 -19.89
N ALA A 177 -1.90 -9.66 -19.98
CA ALA A 177 -0.84 -9.22 -20.87
C ALA A 177 0.50 -8.89 -20.18
N ILE A 178 0.65 -9.09 -18.86
CA ILE A 178 1.99 -9.00 -18.22
C ILE A 178 2.93 -10.11 -18.75
N SER A 179 2.35 -11.19 -19.27
CA SER A 179 3.02 -12.18 -20.12
C SER A 179 3.76 -11.57 -21.33
N SER A 180 3.35 -10.39 -21.84
CA SER A 180 4.02 -9.73 -22.98
C SER A 180 5.18 -8.80 -22.60
N ILE A 181 5.26 -8.35 -21.34
CA ILE A 181 6.33 -7.46 -20.85
C ILE A 181 7.52 -8.30 -20.38
N LEU A 182 7.28 -9.46 -19.76
CA LEU A 182 8.35 -10.39 -19.35
C LEU A 182 8.98 -11.14 -20.53
N ASN A 183 8.27 -11.32 -21.65
CA ASN A 183 8.77 -12.02 -22.84
C ASN A 183 9.63 -11.16 -23.80
N ASN A 184 9.91 -9.89 -23.47
CA ASN A 184 10.69 -8.99 -24.32
C ASN A 184 12.06 -8.60 -23.73
N THR A 185 12.51 -9.26 -22.66
CA THR A 185 13.91 -9.13 -22.21
C THR A 185 14.72 -10.27 -22.86
N PRO A 186 15.67 -9.98 -23.77
CA PRO A 186 16.56 -11.01 -24.28
C PRO A 186 17.35 -11.59 -23.11
N LEU A 187 17.32 -12.91 -22.95
CA LEU A 187 18.27 -13.61 -22.10
C LEU A 187 19.67 -13.41 -22.69
N THR A 188 20.49 -12.58 -22.03
CA THR A 188 21.94 -12.50 -22.23
C THR A 188 22.63 -12.92 -20.95
#